data_AF-A0A392NAM9-F1
#
_entry.id   AF-A0A392NAM9-F1
#
_cell.length_a   1.000
_cell.length_b   1.000
_cell.length_c   1.000
_cell.angle_alpha   90.00
_cell.angle_beta   90.00
_cell.angle_gamma   90.00
#
_symmetry.space_group_name_H-M   'P 1'
#
loop_
_entity.id
_entity.type
_entity.pdbx_description
1 polymer ?
#
loop_
_entity_poly.entity_id
_entity_poly.type
_entity_poly.pdbx_seq_one_letter_code
_entity_poly.pdbx_strand_id
1 'polypeptide(L)'
;GFIRTESFDTKTWIIPGAKSRGFKLEVMSCKGAQVYTRGTRKLKRKVVADVVEALIGAFLSTGGEMSALLFMDWVGIKVNFNFSPYERQWNASPENVLNVAFLESILKYSFKDRSLLVEAMTHGSYMLPDVPRCYQRLEYLGDAVLDYLITMHLYKEYPGMSPGMLTDMRAASVNNDCYARSAIRVQLHKHVLHTSQELHKHIAETLTKYSELSSSSTFGWESEASFPKVSLSKS
;
A
#
# COMPACT_ATOMS: atom_id res chain seq x y z
N GLY A 1 54.67 -49.26 -16.92
CA GLY A 1 54.15 -49.00 -18.27
C GLY A 1 52.99 -48.02 -18.19
N PHE A 2 52.59 -47.46 -19.34
CA PHE A 2 51.63 -46.36 -19.56
C PHE A 2 52.24 -44.97 -19.64
N ILE A 3 53.06 -44.78 -20.68
CA ILE A 3 53.26 -43.48 -21.33
C ILE A 3 51.91 -43.10 -21.94
N ARG A 4 51.33 -41.97 -21.52
CA ARG A 4 50.11 -41.41 -22.11
C ARG A 4 50.47 -40.70 -23.40
N THR A 5 49.96 -41.19 -24.52
CA THR A 5 50.21 -40.70 -25.89
C THR A 5 49.23 -39.61 -26.32
N GLU A 6 48.49 -39.00 -25.39
CA GLU A 6 47.51 -37.96 -25.72
C GLU A 6 47.83 -36.65 -24.99
N SER A 7 47.64 -35.53 -25.69
CA SER A 7 47.87 -34.19 -25.17
C SER A 7 46.88 -33.86 -24.06
N PHE A 8 47.39 -33.31 -22.95
CA PHE A 8 46.60 -32.90 -21.79
C PHE A 8 45.52 -31.86 -22.17
N ASP A 9 44.25 -32.24 -22.04
CA ASP A 9 43.12 -31.36 -22.32
C ASP A 9 42.68 -30.60 -21.05
N THR A 10 43.01 -29.32 -21.02
CA THR A 10 42.66 -28.39 -19.94
C THR A 10 41.16 -28.15 -19.78
N LYS A 11 40.32 -28.53 -20.75
CA LYS A 11 38.86 -28.32 -20.70
C LYS A 11 38.11 -29.44 -19.98
N THR A 12 38.71 -30.62 -19.85
CA THR A 12 38.05 -31.81 -19.29
C THR A 12 38.63 -32.23 -17.94
N TRP A 13 39.72 -31.59 -17.48
CA TRP A 13 40.34 -31.89 -16.21
C TRP A 13 39.58 -31.25 -15.03
N ILE A 14 39.04 -32.08 -14.13
CA ILE A 14 38.36 -31.66 -12.91
C ILE A 14 39.26 -31.96 -11.71
N ILE A 15 39.54 -30.96 -10.87
CA ILE A 15 40.29 -31.12 -9.62
C ILE A 15 39.48 -32.02 -8.67
N PRO A 16 40.03 -33.16 -8.19
CA PRO A 16 39.33 -34.03 -7.25
C PRO A 16 38.98 -33.25 -5.96
N GLY A 17 37.69 -33.10 -5.68
CA GLY A 17 37.18 -32.43 -4.47
C GLY A 17 36.45 -31.09 -4.69
N ALA A 18 36.47 -30.51 -5.90
CA ALA A 18 35.76 -29.26 -6.18
C ALA A 18 34.29 -29.51 -6.58
N LYS A 19 33.35 -29.25 -5.67
CA LYS A 19 31.91 -29.19 -6.00
C LYS A 19 31.62 -27.93 -6.84
N SER A 20 31.61 -28.05 -8.17
CA SER A 20 31.26 -26.95 -9.07
C SER A 20 29.93 -27.21 -9.80
N ARG A 21 28.91 -26.41 -9.49
CA ARG A 21 27.75 -26.20 -10.38
C ARG A 21 28.30 -25.52 -11.65
N GLY A 22 28.11 -26.16 -12.80
CA GLY A 22 28.66 -25.73 -14.08
C GLY A 22 28.31 -24.28 -14.42
N PHE A 23 29.35 -23.46 -14.62
CA PHE A 23 29.23 -22.16 -15.26
C PHE A 23 30.02 -22.20 -16.58
N LYS A 24 29.33 -22.09 -17.71
CA LYS A 24 29.97 -21.88 -19.03
C LYS A 24 30.64 -20.49 -19.03
N LEU A 25 31.93 -20.44 -19.33
CA LEU A 25 32.61 -19.20 -19.70
C LEU A 25 32.29 -18.85 -21.15
N GLU A 26 31.91 -17.60 -21.41
CA GLU A 26 31.80 -17.06 -22.76
C GLU A 26 33.09 -16.32 -23.12
N VAL A 27 33.59 -16.54 -24.34
CA VAL A 27 34.81 -15.93 -24.86
C VAL A 27 34.41 -14.83 -25.83
N MET A 28 34.80 -13.60 -25.53
CA MET A 28 34.75 -12.51 -26.51
C MET A 28 36.16 -12.29 -27.08
N SER A 29 36.27 -12.35 -28.40
CA SER A 29 37.50 -12.01 -29.12
C SER A 29 37.40 -10.56 -29.59
N CYS A 30 38.25 -9.69 -29.04
CA CYS A 30 38.43 -8.34 -29.55
C CYS A 30 39.91 -8.12 -29.82
N LYS A 31 40.24 -7.90 -31.10
CA LYS A 31 41.57 -7.49 -31.60
C LYS A 31 42.76 -8.27 -30.99
N GLY A 32 42.70 -9.60 -31.04
CA GLY A 32 43.83 -10.48 -30.74
C GLY A 32 44.04 -10.86 -29.27
N ALA A 33 43.27 -10.29 -28.33
CA ALA A 33 43.24 -10.75 -26.94
C ALA A 33 41.95 -11.52 -26.66
N GLN A 34 42.07 -12.77 -26.20
CA GLN A 34 40.94 -13.55 -25.69
C GLN A 34 40.67 -13.12 -24.24
N VAL A 35 39.54 -12.45 -24.02
CA VAL A 35 39.09 -12.07 -22.67
C VAL A 35 38.04 -13.07 -22.22
N TYR A 36 38.37 -13.83 -21.17
CA TYR A 36 37.44 -14.74 -20.51
C TYR A 36 36.59 -13.97 -19.50
N THR A 37 35.40 -13.54 -19.92
CA THR A 37 34.45 -12.94 -18.97
C THR A 37 33.75 -14.05 -18.18
N ARG A 38 33.92 -14.04 -16.86
CA ARG A 38 33.11 -14.85 -15.94
C ARG A 38 31.66 -14.44 -16.15
N GLY A 39 30.84 -15.36 -16.66
CA GLY A 39 29.54 -15.09 -17.29
C GLY A 39 28.75 -13.95 -16.66
N THR A 40 28.23 -13.05 -17.51
CA THR A 40 27.35 -11.97 -17.09
C THR A 40 26.19 -12.56 -16.30
N ARG A 41 26.21 -12.40 -14.97
CA ARG A 41 25.08 -12.77 -14.13
C ARG A 41 23.95 -11.83 -14.51
N LYS A 42 23.01 -12.30 -15.34
CA LYS A 42 21.72 -11.62 -15.53
C LYS A 42 21.07 -11.51 -14.16
N LEU A 43 21.20 -10.34 -13.52
CA LEU A 43 20.46 -10.06 -12.29
C LEU A 43 18.98 -10.22 -12.63
N LYS A 44 18.24 -10.98 -11.81
CA LYS A 44 16.79 -11.01 -11.96
C LYS A 44 16.32 -9.57 -11.75
N ARG A 45 15.64 -8.97 -12.73
CA ARG A 45 15.16 -7.58 -12.72
C ARG A 45 14.48 -7.20 -11.39
N LYS A 46 13.83 -8.19 -10.77
CA LYS A 46 13.24 -8.10 -9.43
C LYS A 46 14.20 -7.60 -8.35
N VAL A 47 15.43 -8.12 -8.28
CA VAL A 47 16.41 -7.72 -7.25
C VAL A 47 16.79 -6.24 -7.37
N VAL A 48 16.90 -5.72 -8.59
CA VAL A 48 17.19 -4.29 -8.80
C VAL A 48 16.03 -3.43 -8.31
N ALA A 49 14.79 -3.85 -8.58
CA ALA A 49 13.60 -3.16 -8.10
C ALA A 49 13.51 -3.19 -6.56
N ASP A 50 13.72 -4.35 -5.94
CA ASP A 50 13.72 -4.52 -4.48
C ASP A 50 14.75 -3.57 -3.81
N VAL A 51 15.91 -3.34 -4.45
CA VAL A 51 16.92 -2.38 -3.96
C VAL A 51 16.42 -0.92 -4.03
N VAL A 52 15.74 -0.54 -5.12
CA VAL A 52 15.16 0.80 -5.24
C VAL A 52 14.06 1.01 -4.18
N GLU A 53 13.19 0.02 -3.95
CA GLU A 53 12.18 0.06 -2.89
C GLU A 53 12.81 0.20 -1.50
N ALA A 54 13.86 -0.56 -1.22
CA ALA A 54 14.59 -0.47 0.04
C ALA A 54 15.25 0.91 0.24
N LEU A 55 15.80 1.52 -0.82
CA LEU A 55 16.36 2.87 -0.75
C LEU A 55 15.29 3.91 -0.49
N ILE A 56 14.13 3.85 -1.18
CA ILE A 56 12.99 4.73 -0.89
C ILE A 56 12.61 4.63 0.59
N GLY A 57 12.52 3.40 1.13
CA GLY A 57 12.26 3.16 2.56
C GLY A 57 13.33 3.76 3.48
N ALA A 58 14.60 3.71 3.10
CA ALA A 58 15.70 4.31 3.87
C ALA A 58 15.62 5.86 3.90
N PHE A 59 15.37 6.49 2.75
CA PHE A 59 15.16 7.94 2.67
C PHE A 59 13.92 8.36 3.47
N LEU A 60 12.85 7.59 3.39
CA LEU A 60 11.63 7.84 4.14
C LEU A 60 11.84 7.72 5.66
N SER A 61 12.57 6.69 6.11
CA SER A 61 12.85 6.44 7.52
C SER A 61 13.72 7.53 8.16
N THR A 62 14.68 8.07 7.40
CA THR A 62 15.65 9.07 7.90
C THR A 62 15.19 10.52 7.73
N GLY A 63 14.53 10.84 6.62
CA GLY A 63 14.23 12.21 6.21
C GLY A 63 12.77 12.48 5.84
N GLY A 64 11.85 11.55 6.15
CA GLY A 64 10.42 11.71 5.90
C GLY A 64 10.02 11.64 4.43
N GLU A 65 8.75 11.97 4.13
CA GLU A 65 8.14 11.83 2.81
C GLU A 65 8.89 12.67 1.75
N MET A 66 9.26 13.90 2.10
CA MET A 66 9.95 14.81 1.17
C MET A 66 11.29 14.26 0.70
N SER A 67 12.05 13.61 1.58
CA SER A 67 13.35 13.01 1.21
C SER A 67 13.17 11.82 0.27
N ALA A 68 12.16 10.99 0.51
CA ALA A 68 11.80 9.90 -0.38
C ALA A 68 11.37 10.42 -1.76
N LEU A 69 10.58 11.49 -1.83
CA LEU A 69 10.15 12.11 -3.09
C LEU A 69 11.31 12.69 -3.89
N LEU A 70 12.26 13.37 -3.25
CA LEU A 70 13.45 13.90 -3.92
C LEU A 70 14.33 12.76 -4.48
N PHE A 71 14.48 11.66 -3.73
CA PHE A 71 15.18 10.48 -4.23
C PHE A 71 14.45 9.85 -5.42
N MET A 72 13.13 9.74 -5.36
CA MET A 72 12.32 9.21 -6.47
C MET A 72 12.50 10.05 -7.74
N ASP A 73 12.43 11.38 -7.63
CA ASP A 73 12.68 12.28 -8.77
C ASP A 73 14.10 12.11 -9.33
N TRP A 74 15.11 11.98 -8.46
CA TRP A 74 16.50 11.73 -8.84
C TRP A 74 16.69 10.40 -9.60
N VAL A 75 16.00 9.33 -9.22
CA VAL A 75 15.99 8.05 -9.95
C VAL A 75 15.20 8.12 -11.26
N GLY A 76 14.46 9.21 -11.50
CA GLY A 76 13.66 9.43 -12.69
C GLY A 76 12.19 9.04 -12.54
N ILE A 77 11.73 8.75 -11.32
CA ILE A 77 10.32 8.53 -10.98
C ILE A 77 9.69 9.88 -10.66
N LYS A 78 9.18 10.56 -11.69
CA LYS A 78 8.57 11.88 -11.54
C LYS A 78 7.17 11.77 -10.97
N VAL A 79 6.99 12.25 -9.74
CA VAL A 79 5.68 12.39 -9.09
C VAL A 79 5.35 13.86 -8.94
N ASN A 80 4.45 14.37 -9.79
CA ASN A 80 4.03 15.77 -9.75
C ASN A 80 2.86 15.94 -8.77
N PHE A 81 3.09 16.67 -7.68
CA PHE A 81 2.04 17.09 -6.73
C PHE A 81 1.46 18.47 -7.07
N ASN A 82 1.71 18.99 -8.27
CA ASN A 82 1.02 20.19 -8.75
C ASN A 82 -0.45 19.82 -9.02
N PHE A 83 -1.24 19.85 -7.95
CA PHE A 83 -2.67 19.67 -8.00
C PHE A 83 -3.26 20.87 -8.73
N SER A 84 -3.61 20.70 -10.01
CA SER A 84 -4.64 21.56 -10.58
C SER A 84 -5.90 21.33 -9.74
N PRO A 85 -6.54 22.37 -9.19
CA PRO A 85 -7.81 22.19 -8.50
C PRO A 85 -8.77 21.52 -9.48
N TYR A 86 -9.12 20.28 -9.17
CA TYR A 86 -10.12 19.56 -9.94
C TYR A 86 -11.46 20.22 -9.65
N GLU A 87 -12.02 20.94 -10.62
CA GLU A 87 -13.36 21.51 -10.50
C GLU A 87 -14.38 20.36 -10.46
N ARG A 88 -14.93 20.11 -9.28
CA ARG A 88 -16.03 19.16 -9.12
C ARG A 88 -17.30 19.78 -9.68
N GLN A 89 -17.72 19.28 -10.84
CA GLN A 89 -19.05 19.57 -11.37
C GLN A 89 -20.08 18.85 -10.49
N TRP A 90 -20.67 19.61 -9.58
CA TRP A 90 -21.67 19.13 -8.64
C TRP A 90 -22.89 20.03 -8.75
N ASN A 91 -24.04 19.47 -9.13
CA ASN A 91 -25.21 20.26 -9.48
C ASN A 91 -26.16 20.49 -8.29
N ALA A 92 -26.12 19.65 -7.25
CA ALA A 92 -26.97 19.79 -6.06
C ALA A 92 -26.26 20.42 -4.85
N SER A 93 -26.97 21.08 -3.94
CA SER A 93 -26.36 21.40 -2.65
C SER A 93 -26.11 20.09 -1.86
N PRO A 94 -24.91 19.87 -1.29
CA PRO A 94 -24.61 18.69 -0.47
C PRO A 94 -25.61 18.46 0.67
N GLU A 95 -26.17 19.55 1.20
CA GLU A 95 -27.14 19.54 2.31
C GLU A 95 -28.51 18.96 1.93
N ASN A 96 -28.85 18.95 0.63
CA ASN A 96 -30.09 18.32 0.15
C ASN A 96 -29.98 16.79 0.07
N VAL A 97 -28.76 16.26 0.04
CA VAL A 97 -28.49 14.82 -0.13
C VAL A 97 -28.24 14.16 1.22
N LEU A 98 -27.48 14.82 2.11
CA LEU A 98 -27.11 14.32 3.43
C LEU A 98 -27.24 15.40 4.49
N ASN A 99 -27.49 14.96 5.73
CA ASN A 99 -27.30 15.82 6.89
C ASN A 99 -25.79 15.98 7.16
N VAL A 100 -25.16 16.89 6.42
CA VAL A 100 -23.72 17.15 6.49
C VAL A 100 -23.30 17.60 7.89
N ALA A 101 -24.06 18.49 8.52
CA ALA A 101 -23.74 18.98 9.86
C ALA A 101 -23.68 17.86 10.91
N PHE A 102 -24.61 16.91 10.84
CA PHE A 102 -24.61 15.74 11.72
C PHE A 102 -23.39 14.85 11.46
N LEU A 103 -23.08 14.55 10.20
CA LEU A 103 -21.92 13.72 9.86
C LEU A 103 -20.59 14.38 10.25
N GLU A 104 -20.43 15.69 10.02
CA GLU A 104 -19.25 16.44 10.47
C GLU A 104 -19.10 16.39 12.00
N SER A 105 -20.21 16.38 12.75
CA SER A 105 -20.18 16.23 14.21
C SER A 105 -19.72 14.85 14.67
N ILE A 106 -20.14 13.77 13.98
CA ILE A 106 -19.68 12.40 14.26
C ILE A 106 -18.20 12.26 13.93
N LEU A 107 -17.79 12.78 12.76
CA LEU A 107 -16.42 12.72 12.26
C LEU A 107 -15.47 13.67 13.00
N LYS A 108 -16.00 14.63 13.77
CA LYS A 108 -15.25 15.71 14.43
C LYS A 108 -14.34 16.46 13.46
N TYR A 109 -14.80 16.63 12.24
CA TYR A 109 -14.05 17.24 11.15
C TYR A 109 -14.99 18.03 10.24
N SER A 110 -14.59 19.24 9.85
CA SER A 110 -15.36 20.07 8.93
C SER A 110 -14.67 20.13 7.58
N PHE A 111 -15.40 19.75 6.52
CA PHE A 111 -14.88 19.69 5.17
C PHE A 111 -14.89 21.07 4.54
N LYS A 112 -13.73 21.51 4.01
CA LYS A 112 -13.67 22.70 3.16
C LYS A 112 -14.56 22.56 1.92
N ASP A 113 -14.62 21.34 1.37
CA ASP A 113 -15.55 20.98 0.31
C ASP A 113 -16.42 19.80 0.75
N ARG A 114 -17.69 20.10 1.06
CA ARG A 114 -18.68 19.13 1.54
C ARG A 114 -19.09 18.11 0.47
N SER A 115 -18.85 18.38 -0.81
CA SER A 115 -19.15 17.41 -1.87
C SER A 115 -18.31 16.13 -1.74
N LEU A 116 -17.12 16.22 -1.14
CA LEU A 116 -16.27 15.06 -0.83
C LEU A 116 -16.92 14.12 0.17
N LEU A 117 -17.57 14.69 1.19
CA LEU A 117 -18.27 13.90 2.18
C LEU A 117 -19.44 13.16 1.53
N VAL A 118 -20.19 13.82 0.65
CA VAL A 118 -21.27 13.14 -0.08
C VAL A 118 -20.71 12.06 -0.98
N GLU A 119 -19.68 12.34 -1.79
CA GLU A 119 -19.00 11.34 -2.63
C GLU A 119 -18.54 10.12 -1.81
N ALA A 120 -17.94 10.34 -0.63
CA ALA A 120 -17.47 9.28 0.27
C ALA A 120 -18.61 8.44 0.88
N MET A 121 -19.80 9.00 1.03
CA MET A 121 -20.97 8.32 1.61
C MET A 121 -21.89 7.71 0.54
N THR A 122 -21.62 7.93 -0.75
CA THR A 122 -22.45 7.44 -1.86
C THR A 122 -21.93 6.14 -2.43
N HIS A 123 -22.75 5.08 -2.36
CA HIS A 123 -22.50 3.81 -3.04
C HIS A 123 -22.79 3.91 -4.55
N GLY A 124 -22.10 3.09 -5.37
CA GLY A 124 -22.28 3.08 -6.83
C GLY A 124 -23.71 2.80 -7.30
N SER A 125 -24.55 2.17 -6.47
CA SER A 125 -25.96 1.96 -6.79
C SER A 125 -26.83 3.21 -6.63
N TYR A 126 -26.34 4.26 -5.96
CA TYR A 126 -27.07 5.51 -5.65
C TYR A 126 -26.63 6.68 -6.55
N MET A 127 -25.98 6.40 -7.68
CA MET A 127 -25.58 7.47 -8.60
C MET A 127 -26.83 8.09 -9.27
N LEU A 128 -27.05 9.37 -8.99
CA LEU A 128 -28.13 10.19 -9.53
C LEU A 128 -27.55 11.30 -10.42
N PRO A 129 -28.34 11.94 -11.30
CA PRO A 129 -27.86 13.07 -12.11
C PRO A 129 -27.20 14.18 -11.29
N ASP A 130 -27.72 14.40 -10.08
CA ASP A 130 -27.24 15.42 -9.14
C ASP A 130 -26.05 14.96 -8.28
N VAL A 131 -25.80 13.65 -8.21
CA VAL A 131 -24.71 13.00 -7.47
C VAL A 131 -24.00 12.02 -8.41
N PRO A 132 -23.17 12.53 -9.34
CA PRO A 132 -22.63 11.71 -10.43
C PRO A 132 -21.47 10.80 -9.99
N ARG A 133 -21.12 10.78 -8.70
CA ARG A 133 -19.95 10.06 -8.17
C ARG A 133 -20.27 9.24 -6.94
N CYS A 134 -19.45 8.22 -6.76
CA CYS A 134 -19.46 7.33 -5.61
C CYS A 134 -18.06 7.25 -5.00
N TYR A 135 -17.97 6.60 -3.83
CA TYR A 135 -16.78 6.59 -3.01
C TYR A 135 -15.57 5.88 -3.64
N GLN A 136 -15.73 5.08 -4.70
CA GLN A 136 -14.70 4.17 -5.23
C GLN A 136 -13.34 4.84 -5.53
N ARG A 137 -13.33 6.09 -6.00
CA ARG A 137 -12.08 6.84 -6.24
C ARG A 137 -11.41 7.29 -4.94
N LEU A 138 -12.21 7.66 -3.96
CA LEU A 138 -11.72 8.05 -2.63
C LEU A 138 -11.26 6.82 -1.83
N GLU A 139 -11.94 5.68 -2.00
CA GLU A 139 -11.52 4.37 -1.48
C GLU A 139 -10.14 3.98 -2.02
N TYR A 140 -9.94 4.05 -3.33
CA TYR A 140 -8.63 3.78 -3.94
C TYR A 140 -7.49 4.62 -3.33
N LEU A 141 -7.74 5.91 -3.09
CA LEU A 141 -6.76 6.79 -2.43
C LEU A 141 -6.59 6.43 -0.95
N GLY A 142 -7.70 6.17 -0.25
CA GLY A 142 -7.73 5.83 1.17
C GLY A 142 -6.97 4.55 1.49
N ASP A 143 -7.12 3.51 0.66
CA ASP A 143 -6.44 2.23 0.82
C ASP A 143 -4.91 2.41 0.78
N ALA A 144 -4.40 3.15 -0.21
CA ALA A 144 -2.96 3.42 -0.33
C ALA A 144 -2.41 4.21 0.86
N VAL A 145 -3.16 5.19 1.35
CA VAL A 145 -2.78 5.98 2.54
C VAL A 145 -2.79 5.12 3.79
N LEU A 146 -3.80 4.26 3.95
CA LEU A 146 -3.95 3.40 5.11
C LEU A 146 -2.84 2.35 5.18
N ASP A 147 -2.55 1.69 4.06
CA ASP A 147 -1.43 0.75 3.94
C ASP A 147 -0.11 1.41 4.33
N TYR A 148 0.11 2.63 3.85
CA TYR A 148 1.30 3.41 4.19
C TYR A 148 1.40 3.70 5.68
N LEU A 149 0.33 4.23 6.29
CA LEU A 149 0.31 4.61 7.71
C LEU A 149 0.51 3.40 8.64
N ILE A 150 -0.18 2.28 8.36
CA ILE A 150 -0.03 1.05 9.13
C ILE A 150 1.38 0.46 8.94
N THR A 151 1.88 0.39 7.70
CA THR A 151 3.24 -0.10 7.44
C THR A 151 4.28 0.74 8.17
N MET A 152 4.14 2.07 8.15
CA MET A 152 5.02 3.00 8.85
C MET A 152 4.97 2.81 10.37
N HIS A 153 3.77 2.63 10.93
CA HIS A 153 3.59 2.37 12.36
C HIS A 153 4.26 1.04 12.77
N LEU A 154 3.96 -0.06 12.06
CA LEU A 154 4.54 -1.38 12.36
C LEU A 154 6.06 -1.39 12.21
N TYR A 155 6.60 -0.73 11.19
CA TYR A 155 8.05 -0.62 10.96
C TYR A 155 8.76 0.10 12.12
N LYS A 156 8.16 1.17 12.65
CA LYS A 156 8.72 1.95 13.77
C LYS A 156 8.57 1.25 15.11
N GLU A 157 7.42 0.65 15.37
CA GLU A 157 7.10 0.02 16.66
C GLU A 157 7.86 -1.31 16.86
N TYR A 158 8.09 -2.07 15.77
CA TYR A 158 8.68 -3.41 15.84
C TYR A 158 9.98 -3.55 15.01
N PRO A 159 11.07 -2.83 15.36
CA PRO A 159 12.30 -2.80 14.56
C PRO A 159 13.05 -4.14 14.48
N GLY A 160 12.82 -5.05 15.43
CA GLY A 160 13.44 -6.38 15.46
C GLY A 160 12.66 -7.45 14.69
N MET A 161 11.50 -7.11 14.12
CA MET A 161 10.61 -8.07 13.51
C MET A 161 11.02 -8.41 12.06
N SER A 162 10.84 -9.67 11.67
CA SER A 162 11.17 -10.10 10.31
C SER A 162 10.22 -9.49 9.26
N PRO A 163 10.67 -9.30 7.99
CA PRO A 163 9.81 -8.79 6.93
C PRO A 163 8.55 -9.63 6.68
N GLY A 164 8.64 -10.95 6.86
CA GLY A 164 7.48 -11.85 6.74
C GLY A 164 6.43 -11.55 7.80
N MET A 165 6.84 -11.45 9.06
CA MET A 165 5.92 -11.13 10.16
C MET A 165 5.32 -9.73 10.04
N LEU A 166 6.09 -8.73 9.59
CA LEU A 166 5.55 -7.39 9.30
C LEU A 166 4.47 -7.44 8.20
N THR A 167 4.68 -8.27 7.18
CA THR A 167 3.70 -8.50 6.11
C THR A 167 2.44 -9.16 6.64
N ASP A 168 2.58 -10.19 7.49
CA ASP A 168 1.45 -10.89 8.10
C ASP A 168 0.64 -9.97 9.02
N MET A 169 1.31 -9.17 9.86
CA MET A 169 0.66 -8.18 10.72
C MET A 169 -0.05 -7.09 9.92
N ARG A 170 0.56 -6.60 8.84
CA ARG A 170 -0.10 -5.64 7.95
C ARG A 170 -1.37 -6.26 7.36
N ALA A 171 -1.31 -7.47 6.83
CA ALA A 171 -2.48 -8.16 6.27
C ALA A 171 -3.57 -8.42 7.33
N ALA A 172 -3.17 -8.70 8.58
CA ALA A 172 -4.11 -8.86 9.68
C ALA A 172 -4.74 -7.54 10.15
N SER A 173 -4.00 -6.42 10.09
CA SER A 173 -4.47 -5.10 10.52
C SER A 173 -5.33 -4.40 9.47
N VAL A 174 -4.98 -4.59 8.20
CA VAL A 174 -5.63 -3.98 7.04
C VAL A 174 -6.58 -5.01 6.45
N ASN A 175 -7.78 -5.14 7.03
CA ASN A 175 -8.80 -6.03 6.51
C ASN A 175 -10.20 -5.40 6.59
N ASN A 176 -11.07 -5.84 5.68
CA ASN A 176 -12.41 -5.29 5.51
C ASN A 176 -13.27 -5.43 6.78
N ASP A 177 -13.08 -6.51 7.55
CA ASP A 177 -13.83 -6.74 8.79
C ASP A 177 -13.49 -5.67 9.84
N CYS A 178 -12.22 -5.31 10.01
CA CYS A 178 -11.77 -4.27 10.95
C CYS A 178 -12.40 -2.90 10.62
N TYR A 179 -12.46 -2.55 9.33
CA TYR A 179 -13.08 -1.29 8.88
C TYR A 179 -14.59 -1.30 9.08
N ALA A 180 -15.24 -2.40 8.74
CA ALA A 180 -16.67 -2.55 8.92
C ALA A 180 -17.06 -2.43 10.40
N ARG A 181 -16.31 -3.07 11.31
CA ARG A 181 -16.51 -2.93 12.76
C ARG A 181 -16.32 -1.48 13.23
N SER A 182 -15.27 -0.83 12.74
CA SER A 182 -14.99 0.58 13.07
C SER A 182 -16.13 1.50 12.63
N ALA A 183 -16.61 1.34 11.39
CA ALA A 183 -17.73 2.10 10.85
C ALA A 183 -19.05 1.81 11.59
N ILE A 184 -19.27 0.57 12.03
CA ILE A 184 -20.44 0.20 12.84
C ILE A 184 -20.41 0.88 14.21
N ARG A 185 -19.25 0.86 14.87
CA ARG A 185 -19.05 1.47 16.20
C ARG A 185 -19.40 2.96 16.22
N VAL A 186 -19.02 3.69 15.17
CA VAL A 186 -19.36 5.12 15.02
C VAL A 186 -20.67 5.37 14.27
N GLN A 187 -21.44 4.31 13.99
CA GLN A 187 -22.75 4.35 13.33
C GLN A 187 -22.75 4.91 11.89
N LEU A 188 -21.60 4.96 11.21
CA LEU A 188 -21.50 5.48 9.84
C LEU A 188 -22.30 4.66 8.83
N HIS A 189 -22.42 3.35 9.04
CA HIS A 189 -23.21 2.45 8.19
C HIS A 189 -24.67 2.90 7.98
N LYS A 190 -25.25 3.65 8.93
CA LYS A 190 -26.65 4.16 8.85
C LYS A 190 -26.82 5.31 7.86
N HIS A 191 -25.72 5.93 7.45
CA HIS A 191 -25.72 7.14 6.63
C HIS A 191 -25.20 6.90 5.22
N VAL A 192 -24.86 5.65 4.88
CA VAL A 192 -24.42 5.27 3.53
C VAL A 192 -25.61 5.37 2.59
N LEU A 193 -25.47 6.13 1.52
CA LEU A 193 -26.49 6.27 0.49
C LEU A 193 -26.38 5.09 -0.47
N HIS A 194 -27.39 4.22 -0.42
CA HIS A 194 -27.48 3.09 -1.34
C HIS A 194 -28.94 2.72 -1.62
N THR A 195 -29.15 2.06 -2.75
CA THR A 195 -30.42 1.45 -3.19
C THR A 195 -30.29 -0.07 -3.38
N SER A 196 -29.07 -0.61 -3.29
CA SER A 196 -28.80 -2.03 -3.49
C SER A 196 -29.34 -2.86 -2.32
N GLN A 197 -30.17 -3.86 -2.65
CA GLN A 197 -30.74 -4.81 -1.70
C GLN A 197 -29.69 -5.80 -1.19
N GLU A 198 -28.69 -6.13 -2.01
CA GLU A 198 -27.55 -6.95 -1.63
C GLU A 198 -26.69 -6.25 -0.59
N LEU A 199 -26.37 -4.97 -0.81
CA LEU A 199 -25.62 -4.18 0.18
C LEU A 199 -26.38 -4.07 1.51
N HIS A 200 -27.70 -3.90 1.45
CA HIS A 200 -28.53 -3.88 2.65
C HIS A 200 -28.40 -5.19 3.45
N LYS A 201 -28.43 -6.35 2.76
CA LYS A 201 -28.25 -7.67 3.37
C LYS A 201 -26.88 -7.81 4.01
N HIS A 202 -25.81 -7.40 3.31
CA HIS A 202 -24.45 -7.44 3.86
C HIS A 202 -24.28 -6.55 5.09
N ILE A 203 -24.86 -5.35 5.11
CA ILE A 203 -24.83 -4.47 6.28
C ILE A 203 -25.55 -5.14 7.45
N ALA A 204 -26.73 -5.72 7.22
CA ALA A 204 -27.49 -6.43 8.26
C ALA A 204 -26.72 -7.64 8.83
N GLU A 205 -26.13 -8.47 7.97
CA GLU A 205 -25.31 -9.61 8.39
C GLU A 205 -24.09 -9.18 9.21
N THR A 206 -23.44 -8.08 8.82
CA THR A 206 -22.29 -7.53 9.54
C THR A 206 -22.70 -7.01 10.92
N LEU A 207 -23.88 -6.40 11.05
CA LEU A 207 -24.43 -5.96 12.33
C LEU A 207 -24.74 -7.14 13.26
N THR A 208 -25.31 -8.22 12.74
CA THR A 208 -25.55 -9.45 13.52
C THR A 208 -24.23 -10.01 14.04
N LYS A 209 -23.23 -10.19 13.15
CA LYS A 209 -21.88 -10.64 13.55
C LYS A 209 -21.25 -9.72 14.59
N TYR A 210 -21.36 -8.40 14.44
CA TYR A 210 -20.83 -7.43 15.40
C TYR A 210 -21.47 -7.59 16.77
N SER A 211 -22.80 -7.76 16.84
CA SER A 211 -23.51 -7.97 18.12
C SER A 211 -23.05 -9.25 18.83
N GLU A 212 -22.82 -10.33 18.09
CA GLU A 212 -22.28 -11.60 18.60
C GLU A 212 -20.83 -11.48 19.08
N LEU A 213 -20.00 -10.70 18.38
CA LEU A 213 -18.59 -10.46 18.70
C LEU A 213 -18.37 -9.42 19.80
N SER A 214 -19.30 -8.51 20.06
CA SER A 214 -19.21 -7.57 21.20
C SER A 214 -19.20 -8.28 22.56
N SER A 215 -19.50 -9.59 22.59
CA SER A 215 -19.30 -10.49 23.72
C SER A 215 -17.86 -10.97 23.92
N SER A 216 -16.95 -10.78 22.95
CA SER A 216 -15.56 -11.25 22.99
C SER A 216 -14.55 -10.14 22.64
N SER A 217 -13.67 -9.85 23.59
CA SER A 217 -12.61 -8.84 23.50
C SER A 217 -11.70 -9.06 22.27
N THR A 218 -11.41 -8.00 21.52
CA THR A 218 -10.43 -8.03 20.42
C THR A 218 -9.30 -7.04 20.72
N PHE A 219 -8.09 -7.58 20.90
CA PHE A 219 -6.86 -6.83 21.19
C PHE A 219 -6.59 -5.75 20.11
N GLY A 220 -6.30 -4.52 20.53
CA GLY A 220 -5.91 -3.40 19.64
C GLY A 220 -7.03 -2.44 19.22
N TRP A 221 -8.30 -2.73 19.51
CA TRP A 221 -9.44 -1.85 19.17
C TRP A 221 -10.18 -1.28 20.39
N GLU A 222 -9.73 -1.59 21.60
CA GLU A 222 -10.41 -1.27 22.87
C GLU A 222 -9.93 0.01 23.57
N SER A 223 -8.87 0.66 23.08
CA SER A 223 -8.35 1.87 23.72
C SER A 223 -8.84 3.11 22.98
N GLU A 224 -9.80 3.79 23.62
CA GLU A 224 -10.25 5.17 23.40
C GLU A 224 -9.73 5.85 22.12
N ALA A 225 -10.64 6.09 21.17
CA ALA A 225 -10.39 7.02 20.05
C ALA A 225 -10.27 8.47 20.57
N SER A 226 -9.17 8.75 21.27
CA SER A 226 -8.63 10.08 21.45
C SER A 226 -8.01 10.50 20.12
N PHE A 227 -8.85 11.03 19.22
CA PHE A 227 -8.36 11.78 18.07
C PHE A 227 -7.48 12.93 18.59
N PRO A 228 -6.23 13.11 18.11
CA PRO A 228 -5.46 14.28 18.47
C PRO A 228 -6.22 15.53 18.02
N LYS A 229 -6.42 16.47 18.94
CA LYS A 229 -6.91 17.82 18.62
C LYS A 229 -5.94 18.44 17.61
N VAL A 230 -6.34 18.55 16.36
CA VAL A 230 -5.63 19.33 15.36
C VAL A 230 -5.74 20.81 15.77
N SER A 231 -4.76 21.31 16.50
CA SER A 231 -4.57 22.74 16.70
C SER A 231 -4.08 23.33 15.38
N LEU A 232 -5.00 23.90 14.61
CA LEU A 232 -4.65 24.84 13.54
C LEU A 232 -4.01 26.06 14.18
N SER A 233 -2.68 26.15 14.09
CA SER A 233 -1.96 27.40 14.31
C SER A 233 -2.45 28.42 13.30
N LYS A 234 -3.10 29.48 13.78
CA LYS A 234 -3.37 30.68 12.97
C LYS A 234 -2.02 31.29 12.59
N SER A 235 -1.73 31.34 11.29
CA SER A 235 -0.86 32.35 10.67
C SER A 235 -1.72 33.53 10.25
#